data_AF-G2R049-F1
#
_entry.id   AF-G2R049-F1
#
_cell.length_a   1.000
_cell.length_b   1.000
_cell.length_c   1.000
_cell.angle_alpha   90.00
_cell.angle_beta   90.00
_cell.angle_gamma   90.00
#
_symmetry.space_group_name_H-M   'P 1'
#
loop_
_entity.id
_entity.type
_entity.pdbx_description
1 polymer ?
#
loop_
_entity_poly.entity_id
_entity_poly.type
_entity_poly.pdbx_seq_one_letter_code
_entity_poly.pdbx_strand_id
1 'polypeptide(L)'
;MECLPSLYGNTTFIFTDTGTAGAFLELYSQDMERYPLRSLELCIRATNIMTEIYYPSAGPGGDEGPPAVFAGRARPGLSMSNNPWQRVCDQLAQLRNLHELRVWFDSRDLRPWHKRVSETRFFGKLFDVRVPDKRRFVLGLPELPARRGPDTHVLEGQYLEGERLEDAPFTVERGPRPNNWRIHLRSIISAGALAG
;
A
#
# COMPACT_ATOMS: atom_id res chain seq x y z
N MET A 1 -15.07 -28.72 -3.45
CA MET A 1 -15.04 -28.22 -4.84
C MET A 1 -13.78 -27.39 -4.94
N GLU A 2 -12.68 -27.95 -5.46
CA GLU A 2 -11.39 -27.25 -5.53
C GLU A 2 -11.36 -26.46 -6.84
N CYS A 3 -11.19 -25.15 -6.75
CA CYS A 3 -11.10 -24.27 -7.92
C CYS A 3 -9.86 -24.62 -8.75
N LEU A 4 -9.99 -24.64 -10.08
CA LEU A 4 -8.87 -24.87 -10.98
C LEU A 4 -7.76 -23.81 -10.76
N PRO A 5 -6.46 -24.16 -10.79
CA PRO A 5 -5.36 -23.20 -10.64
C PRO A 5 -5.42 -22.03 -11.62
N SER A 6 -5.99 -22.24 -12.81
CA SER A 6 -6.22 -21.19 -13.81
C SER A 6 -7.11 -20.06 -13.32
N LEU A 7 -8.04 -20.31 -12.40
CA LEU A 7 -8.88 -19.25 -11.81
C LEU A 7 -8.02 -18.28 -10.99
N TYR A 8 -7.11 -18.78 -10.15
CA TYR A 8 -6.22 -17.93 -9.37
C TYR A 8 -5.22 -17.18 -10.24
N GLY A 9 -4.74 -17.80 -11.31
CA GLY A 9 -3.81 -17.18 -12.26
C GLY A 9 -4.42 -16.09 -13.14
N ASN A 10 -5.73 -16.15 -13.40
CA ASN A 10 -6.41 -15.23 -14.32
C ASN A 10 -7.32 -14.22 -13.62
N THR A 11 -7.45 -14.30 -12.29
CA THR A 11 -8.31 -13.40 -11.51
C THR A 11 -7.48 -12.32 -10.82
N THR A 12 -7.95 -11.08 -10.89
CA THR A 12 -7.48 -10.00 -10.02
C THR A 12 -8.26 -10.04 -8.70
N PHE A 13 -7.57 -10.27 -7.60
CA PHE A 13 -8.19 -10.23 -6.27
C PHE A 13 -8.11 -8.82 -5.69
N ILE A 14 -9.26 -8.29 -5.28
CA ILE A 14 -9.38 -6.92 -4.77
C ILE A 14 -9.73 -6.96 -3.29
N PHE A 15 -8.96 -6.26 -2.47
CA PHE A 15 -9.16 -6.18 -1.02
C PHE A 15 -9.31 -4.72 -0.58
N THR A 16 -10.20 -4.45 0.36
CA THR A 16 -10.48 -3.09 0.86
C THR A 16 -9.97 -2.82 2.28
N ASP A 17 -9.39 -3.83 2.92
CA ASP A 17 -8.84 -3.74 4.26
C ASP A 17 -7.66 -4.71 4.42
N THR A 18 -6.75 -4.38 5.34
CA THR A 18 -5.53 -5.16 5.57
C THR A 18 -5.80 -6.49 6.27
N GLY A 19 -6.92 -6.63 6.98
CA GLY A 19 -7.25 -7.84 7.73
C GLY A 19 -7.62 -8.97 6.79
N THR A 20 -8.59 -8.74 5.90
CA THR A 20 -8.99 -9.71 4.88
C THR A 20 -7.87 -9.99 3.89
N ALA A 21 -7.13 -8.97 3.45
CA ALA A 21 -5.96 -9.17 2.59
C ALA A 21 -4.91 -10.07 3.26
N GLY A 22 -4.60 -9.80 4.54
CA GLY A 22 -3.63 -10.60 5.30
C GLY A 22 -4.05 -12.05 5.45
N ALA A 23 -5.30 -12.31 5.86
CA ALA A 23 -5.82 -13.66 6.02
C ALA A 23 -5.86 -14.44 4.69
N PHE A 24 -6.22 -13.77 3.59
CA PHE A 24 -6.19 -14.37 2.26
C PHE A 24 -4.76 -14.74 1.86
N LEU A 25 -3.82 -13.80 1.98
CA LEU A 25 -2.43 -14.04 1.62
C LEU A 25 -1.82 -15.16 2.46
N GLU A 26 -2.05 -15.18 3.76
CA GLU A 26 -1.55 -16.24 4.65
C GLU A 26 -2.03 -17.64 4.23
N LEU A 27 -3.26 -17.76 3.74
CA LEU A 27 -3.83 -19.03 3.30
C LEU A 27 -3.33 -19.47 1.92
N TYR A 28 -3.19 -18.54 0.99
CA TYR A 28 -2.97 -18.85 -0.43
C TYR A 28 -1.54 -18.58 -0.93
N SER A 29 -0.68 -17.91 -0.15
CA SER A 29 0.74 -17.68 -0.53
C SER A 29 1.64 -18.90 -0.33
N GLN A 30 1.21 -19.87 0.49
CA GLN A 30 2.04 -21.02 0.90
C GLN A 30 2.23 -22.07 -0.19
N ASP A 31 1.26 -22.20 -1.10
CA ASP A 31 1.26 -23.20 -2.19
C ASP A 31 0.98 -22.50 -3.52
N MET A 32 2.02 -21.87 -4.08
CA MET A 32 1.92 -21.08 -5.31
C MET A 32 1.71 -21.92 -6.58
N GLU A 33 1.96 -23.23 -6.53
CA GLU A 33 1.67 -24.15 -7.63
C GLU A 33 0.16 -24.39 -7.73
N ARG A 34 -0.47 -24.60 -6.58
CA ARG A 34 -1.92 -24.77 -6.48
C ARG A 34 -2.67 -23.44 -6.62
N TYR A 35 -2.10 -22.37 -6.08
CA TYR A 35 -2.70 -21.03 -6.07
C TYR A 35 -1.74 -20.01 -6.71
N PRO A 36 -1.61 -19.99 -8.05
CA PRO A 36 -0.71 -19.07 -8.74
C PRO A 36 -1.29 -17.65 -8.73
N LEU A 37 -1.20 -16.93 -7.61
CA LEU A 37 -1.69 -15.56 -7.47
C LEU A 37 -0.85 -14.61 -8.33
N ARG A 38 -1.44 -14.09 -9.42
CA ARG A 38 -0.74 -13.22 -10.39
C ARG A 38 -1.12 -11.74 -10.31
N SER A 39 -2.34 -11.41 -9.90
CA SER A 39 -2.84 -10.02 -9.93
C SER A 39 -3.57 -9.69 -8.64
N LEU A 40 -3.12 -8.64 -7.95
CA LEU A 40 -3.68 -8.18 -6.68
C LEU A 40 -3.93 -6.67 -6.70
N GLU A 41 -5.04 -6.25 -6.09
CA GLU A 41 -5.35 -4.85 -5.84
C GLU A 41 -5.76 -4.64 -4.38
N LEU A 42 -5.03 -3.77 -3.68
CA LEU A 42 -5.20 -3.48 -2.26
C LEU A 42 -5.63 -2.03 -2.08
N CYS A 43 -6.91 -1.82 -1.78
CA CYS A 43 -7.49 -0.52 -1.49
C CYS A 43 -7.53 -0.26 0.01
N ILE A 44 -6.38 0.09 0.57
CA ILE A 44 -6.14 0.18 2.01
C ILE A 44 -6.66 1.51 2.55
N ARG A 45 -7.48 1.41 3.58
CA ARG A 45 -7.88 2.56 4.39
C ARG A 45 -7.25 2.47 5.77
N ALA A 46 -6.18 3.21 6.01
CA ALA A 46 -5.50 3.19 7.29
C ALA A 46 -6.36 3.78 8.40
N THR A 47 -6.28 3.14 9.57
CA THR A 47 -6.86 3.66 10.81
C THR A 47 -5.90 4.66 11.45
N ASN A 48 -6.42 5.54 12.31
CA ASN A 48 -5.59 6.51 13.03
C ASN A 48 -4.44 5.82 13.78
N ILE A 49 -4.71 4.69 14.45
CA ILE A 49 -3.68 3.94 15.18
C ILE A 49 -2.57 3.40 14.25
N MET A 50 -2.89 3.00 13.02
CA MET A 50 -1.87 2.60 12.04
C MET A 50 -1.01 3.77 11.59
N THR A 51 -1.57 4.96 11.41
CA THR A 51 -0.76 6.13 11.03
C THR A 51 0.19 6.55 12.16
N GLU A 52 -0.27 6.46 13.40
CA GLU A 52 0.50 6.83 14.61
C GLU A 52 1.75 5.95 14.83
N ILE A 53 1.70 4.64 14.52
CA ILE A 53 2.88 3.78 14.69
C ILE A 53 4.01 4.12 13.71
N TYR A 54 3.71 4.82 12.61
CA TYR A 54 4.67 5.25 11.59
C TYR A 54 4.95 6.76 11.68
N TYR A 55 4.53 7.40 12.77
CA TYR A 55 4.75 8.80 13.05
C TYR A 55 6.26 9.11 13.21
N PRO A 56 6.78 10.21 12.62
CA PRO A 56 8.18 10.60 12.80
C PRO A 56 8.49 10.94 14.27
N SER A 57 9.55 10.36 14.84
CA SER A 57 9.94 10.66 16.23
C SER A 57 10.52 12.07 16.36
N ALA A 58 10.17 12.78 17.45
CA ALA A 58 10.80 14.04 17.84
C ALA A 58 12.26 13.80 18.29
N GLY A 59 13.20 13.89 17.34
CA GLY A 59 14.66 13.82 17.55
C GLY A 59 15.36 14.84 16.64
N PRO A 60 16.63 15.20 16.94
CA PRO A 60 17.22 16.47 16.51
C PRO A 60 17.59 16.45 15.01
N GLY A 61 16.66 16.92 14.18
CA GLY A 61 16.78 17.07 12.73
C GLY A 61 15.41 17.04 12.03
N GLY A 62 14.38 17.58 12.71
CA GLY A 62 13.01 17.10 12.61
C GLY A 62 12.18 17.52 11.41
N ASP A 63 11.10 16.75 11.22
CA ASP A 63 9.82 17.22 10.67
C ASP A 63 8.80 17.00 11.79
N GLU A 64 8.54 18.08 12.53
CA GLU A 64 7.90 18.04 13.85
C GLU A 64 6.49 17.47 13.81
N GLY A 65 6.23 16.64 14.80
CA GLY A 65 4.91 16.18 15.09
C GLY A 65 4.82 15.48 16.44
N PRO A 66 3.66 15.52 17.12
CA PRO A 66 3.52 14.98 18.48
C PRO A 66 3.90 13.49 18.55
N PRO A 67 4.46 13.03 19.69
CA PRO A 67 4.70 11.62 19.92
C PRO A 67 3.39 10.82 19.77
N ALA A 68 3.50 9.65 19.16
CA ALA A 68 2.36 8.79 18.86
C ALA A 68 1.50 8.53 20.12
N VAL A 69 0.25 9.03 20.11
CA VAL A 69 -0.64 9.03 21.29
C VAL A 69 -0.94 7.60 21.79
N PHE A 70 -0.86 6.61 20.88
CA PHE A 70 -1.26 5.23 21.14
C PHE A 70 -0.14 4.20 21.00
N ALA A 71 1.09 4.62 20.65
CA ALA A 71 2.21 3.68 20.53
C ALA A 71 2.45 2.97 21.87
N GLY A 72 2.32 1.64 21.89
CA GLY A 72 2.63 0.80 23.06
C GLY A 72 1.50 0.51 24.05
N ARG A 73 0.25 0.99 23.85
CA ARG A 73 -0.87 0.70 24.78
C ARG A 73 -1.79 -0.46 24.37
N ALA A 74 -1.71 -0.94 23.13
CA ALA A 74 -2.48 -2.11 22.67
C ALA A 74 -1.85 -3.43 23.17
N ARG A 75 -2.66 -4.44 23.52
CA ARG A 75 -2.19 -5.82 23.79
C ARG A 75 -2.82 -6.78 22.77
N PRO A 76 -2.03 -7.51 21.96
CA PRO A 76 -0.57 -7.44 21.84
C PRO A 76 -0.10 -6.08 21.32
N GLY A 77 1.14 -5.70 21.69
CA GLY A 77 1.75 -4.42 21.31
C GLY A 77 1.88 -4.27 19.81
N LEU A 78 1.18 -3.28 19.24
CA LEU A 78 1.39 -2.85 17.86
C LEU A 78 2.72 -2.10 17.76
N SER A 79 3.56 -2.49 16.81
CA SER A 79 4.81 -1.82 16.46
C SER A 79 4.94 -1.68 14.96
N MET A 80 5.95 -0.93 14.49
CA MET A 80 6.26 -0.85 13.06
C MET A 80 6.54 -2.21 12.42
N SER A 81 7.18 -3.12 13.16
CA SER A 81 7.50 -4.49 12.70
C SER A 81 6.39 -5.51 12.98
N ASN A 82 5.39 -5.15 13.81
CA ASN A 82 4.31 -6.04 14.20
C ASN A 82 2.97 -5.30 14.13
N ASN A 83 2.42 -5.17 12.91
CA ASN A 83 1.10 -4.65 12.65
C ASN A 83 0.49 -5.28 11.38
N PRO A 84 -0.84 -5.17 11.16
CA PRO A 84 -1.50 -5.82 10.03
C PRO A 84 -0.95 -5.41 8.66
N TRP A 85 -0.58 -4.14 8.47
CA TRP A 85 -0.04 -3.67 7.21
C TRP A 85 1.35 -4.26 6.91
N GLN A 86 2.21 -4.29 7.94
CA GLN A 86 3.51 -4.91 7.84
C GLN A 86 3.42 -6.38 7.43
N ARG A 87 2.51 -7.14 8.04
CA ARG A 87 2.28 -8.55 7.69
C ARG A 87 1.82 -8.74 6.24
N VAL A 88 0.93 -7.87 5.75
CA VAL A 88 0.53 -7.89 4.33
C VAL A 88 1.74 -7.65 3.42
N CYS A 89 2.56 -6.65 3.71
CA CYS A 89 3.78 -6.38 2.93
C CYS A 89 4.74 -7.58 2.92
N ASP A 90 4.96 -8.19 4.08
CA ASP A 90 5.86 -9.34 4.21
C ASP A 90 5.35 -10.54 3.39
N GLN A 91 4.03 -10.77 3.34
CA GLN A 91 3.43 -11.81 2.51
C GLN A 91 3.51 -11.48 1.02
N LEU A 92 3.26 -10.23 0.62
CA LEU A 92 3.41 -9.79 -0.77
C LEU A 92 4.84 -10.00 -1.28
N ALA A 93 5.84 -9.73 -0.44
CA ALA A 93 7.25 -9.91 -0.80
C ALA A 93 7.62 -11.38 -1.06
N GLN A 94 6.83 -12.33 -0.57
CA GLN A 94 7.04 -13.77 -0.79
C GLN A 94 6.38 -14.29 -2.07
N LEU A 95 5.48 -13.52 -2.69
CA LEU A 95 4.76 -13.95 -3.90
C LEU A 95 5.66 -13.88 -5.15
N ARG A 96 6.21 -15.02 -5.55
CA ARG A 96 7.12 -15.10 -6.72
C ARG A 96 6.40 -15.02 -8.06
N ASN A 97 5.11 -15.37 -8.08
CA ASN A 97 4.29 -15.40 -9.28
C ASN A 97 3.49 -14.09 -9.48
N LEU A 98 3.75 -13.05 -8.69
CA LEU A 98 3.03 -11.79 -8.77
C LEU A 98 3.43 -11.01 -10.03
N HIS A 99 2.47 -10.78 -10.92
CA HIS A 99 2.67 -10.08 -12.20
C HIS A 99 2.12 -8.66 -12.19
N GLU A 100 1.12 -8.39 -11.34
CA GLU A 100 0.52 -7.08 -11.19
C GLU A 100 0.12 -6.85 -9.72
N LEU A 101 0.48 -5.68 -9.21
CA LEU A 101 0.12 -5.23 -7.87
C LEU A 101 -0.30 -3.78 -7.91
N ARG A 102 -1.50 -3.48 -7.40
CA ARG A 102 -1.94 -2.09 -7.19
C ARG A 102 -2.22 -1.90 -5.71
N VAL A 103 -1.63 -0.88 -5.11
CA VAL A 103 -1.88 -0.51 -3.71
C VAL A 103 -2.42 0.90 -3.70
N TRP A 104 -3.71 1.07 -3.45
CA TRP A 104 -4.36 2.36 -3.25
C TRP A 104 -4.46 2.65 -1.77
N PHE A 105 -3.88 3.77 -1.35
CA PHE A 105 -3.88 4.19 0.03
C PHE A 105 -4.88 5.32 0.29
N ASP A 106 -5.59 5.23 1.41
CA ASP A 106 -6.53 6.21 1.90
C ASP A 106 -6.43 6.32 3.44
N SER A 107 -6.72 7.49 4.00
CA SER A 107 -6.74 7.75 5.43
C SER A 107 -8.09 8.35 5.83
N ARG A 108 -8.70 7.84 6.92
CA ARG A 108 -9.92 8.45 7.48
C ARG A 108 -9.65 9.72 8.30
N ASP A 109 -8.38 10.07 8.54
CA ASP A 109 -8.02 11.24 9.34
C ASP A 109 -8.24 12.52 8.52
N LEU A 110 -8.89 13.51 9.13
CA LEU A 110 -9.12 14.83 8.52
C LEU A 110 -7.84 15.68 8.51
N ARG A 111 -6.82 15.30 9.28
CA ARG A 111 -5.53 16.01 9.31
C ARG A 111 -4.70 15.66 8.08
N PRO A 112 -3.85 16.59 7.60
CA PRO A 112 -2.99 16.32 6.46
C PRO A 112 -2.09 15.11 6.69
N TRP A 113 -2.19 14.09 5.82
CA TRP A 113 -1.43 12.84 5.82
C TRP A 113 0.06 13.05 6.13
N HIS A 114 0.58 14.05 5.44
CA HIS A 114 1.94 14.51 5.37
C HIS A 114 2.52 14.93 6.74
N LYS A 115 1.66 15.24 7.74
CA LYS A 115 2.03 15.59 9.13
C LYS A 115 1.92 14.42 10.11
N ARG A 116 1.45 13.26 9.66
CA ARG A 116 1.03 12.15 10.54
C ARG A 116 1.88 10.90 10.40
N VAL A 117 2.69 10.81 9.36
CA VAL A 117 3.35 9.58 8.97
C VAL A 117 4.60 9.86 8.17
N SER A 118 5.62 9.04 8.36
CA SER A 118 6.73 8.95 7.43
C SER A 118 6.35 7.97 6.31
N GLU A 119 6.00 8.47 5.11
CA GLU A 119 5.65 7.63 3.95
C GLU A 119 6.75 6.60 3.64
N THR A 120 8.02 7.01 3.69
CA THR A 120 9.17 6.13 3.48
C THR A 120 9.21 4.98 4.47
N ARG A 121 8.82 5.21 5.73
CA ARG A 121 8.73 4.14 6.73
C ARG A 121 7.48 3.27 6.53
N PHE A 122 6.34 3.89 6.22
CA PHE A 122 5.06 3.21 6.05
C PHE A 122 5.09 2.26 4.85
N PHE A 123 5.65 2.70 3.72
CA PHE A 123 5.74 1.92 2.48
C PHE A 123 7.09 1.26 2.27
N GLY A 124 8.03 1.40 3.20
CA GLY A 124 9.41 0.90 3.03
C GLY A 124 9.47 -0.58 2.71
N LYS A 125 8.56 -1.38 3.25
CA LYS A 125 8.50 -2.83 2.99
C LYS A 125 7.95 -3.22 1.64
N LEU A 126 7.29 -2.31 0.94
CA LEU A 126 6.91 -2.52 -0.46
C LEU A 126 8.13 -2.54 -1.40
N PHE A 127 9.28 -2.01 -0.98
CA PHE A 127 10.52 -2.12 -1.74
C PHE A 127 11.05 -3.56 -1.82
N ASP A 128 10.60 -4.45 -0.94
CA ASP A 128 10.99 -5.87 -0.96
C ASP A 128 10.12 -6.69 -1.94
N VAL A 129 8.99 -6.14 -2.41
CA VAL A 129 8.09 -6.82 -3.36
C VAL A 129 8.72 -6.83 -4.75
N ARG A 130 8.53 -7.95 -5.47
CA ARG A 130 9.06 -8.15 -6.82
C ARG A 130 7.91 -8.39 -7.78
N VAL A 131 7.87 -7.56 -8.83
CA VAL A 131 6.98 -7.71 -9.98
C VAL A 131 7.86 -7.62 -11.23
N PRO A 132 7.67 -8.46 -12.25
CA PRO A 132 8.53 -8.48 -13.44
C PRO A 132 8.64 -7.14 -14.18
N ASP A 133 7.59 -6.33 -14.14
CA ASP A 133 7.52 -5.01 -14.78
C ASP A 133 7.11 -3.96 -13.74
N LYS A 134 7.99 -2.98 -13.50
CA LYS A 134 7.77 -1.85 -12.58
C LYS A 134 6.46 -1.11 -12.87
N ARG A 135 6.02 -1.03 -14.14
CA ARG A 135 4.76 -0.36 -14.54
C ARG A 135 3.50 -1.08 -14.08
N ARG A 136 3.64 -2.35 -13.69
CA ARG A 136 2.54 -3.18 -13.17
C ARG A 136 2.49 -3.21 -11.65
N PHE A 137 3.42 -2.54 -10.98
CA PHE A 137 3.35 -2.28 -9.56
C PHE A 137 3.04 -0.79 -9.34
N VAL A 138 1.80 -0.47 -9.01
CA VAL A 138 1.34 0.91 -8.78
C VAL A 138 1.08 1.16 -7.30
N LEU A 139 1.70 2.19 -6.74
CA LEU A 139 1.39 2.75 -5.43
C LEU A 139 0.59 4.04 -5.61
N GLY A 140 -0.73 3.94 -5.42
CA GLY A 140 -1.65 5.06 -5.47
C GLY A 140 -1.75 5.78 -4.12
N LEU A 141 -1.36 7.04 -4.06
CA LEU A 141 -1.38 7.86 -2.85
C LEU A 141 -2.36 9.04 -2.98
N PRO A 142 -2.88 9.56 -1.86
CA PRO A 142 -3.68 10.78 -1.87
C PRO A 142 -2.92 11.96 -2.46
N GLU A 143 -3.67 12.89 -3.06
CA GLU A 143 -3.14 14.19 -3.46
C GLU A 143 -2.57 14.94 -2.25
N LEU A 144 -1.46 15.62 -2.48
CA LEU A 144 -0.85 16.48 -1.49
C LEU A 144 -1.33 17.91 -1.69
N PRO A 145 -1.47 18.69 -0.61
CA PRO A 145 -1.79 20.09 -0.74
C PRO A 145 -0.65 20.82 -1.46
N ALA A 146 -0.98 21.76 -2.34
CA ALA A 146 0.00 22.55 -3.11
C ALA A 146 1.01 23.34 -2.24
N ARG A 147 0.69 23.53 -0.94
CA ARG A 147 1.57 24.15 0.06
C ARG A 147 1.45 23.44 1.41
N ARG A 148 2.57 23.26 2.09
CA ARG A 148 2.65 22.72 3.45
C ARG A 148 2.34 23.83 4.49
N GLY A 149 1.17 24.49 4.39
CA GLY A 149 0.78 25.55 5.32
C GLY A 149 1.69 26.80 5.33
N PRO A 150 1.53 27.72 6.30
CA PRO A 150 2.17 29.05 6.28
C PRO A 150 3.67 29.06 6.63
N ASP A 151 4.18 28.08 7.39
CA ASP A 151 5.48 28.16 8.06
C ASP A 151 6.53 27.12 7.61
N THR A 152 6.35 26.44 6.48
CA THR A 152 7.40 25.54 5.98
C THR A 152 7.59 25.66 4.47
N HIS A 153 8.86 25.59 4.07
CA HIS A 153 9.41 25.74 2.72
C HIS A 153 8.55 25.11 1.62
N VAL A 154 8.59 25.72 0.44
CA VAL A 154 8.25 25.06 -0.82
C VAL A 154 8.98 23.71 -0.82
N LEU A 155 8.24 22.60 -0.71
CA LEU A 155 8.85 21.27 -0.70
C LEU A 155 9.26 20.94 -2.14
N GLU A 156 10.55 21.01 -2.47
CA GLU A 156 11.08 20.51 -3.74
C GLU A 156 11.41 19.01 -3.59
N GLY A 157 10.62 18.13 -4.25
CA GLY A 157 10.73 16.66 -4.20
C GLY A 157 9.46 15.87 -3.77
N GLN A 158 8.35 16.57 -3.49
CA GLN A 158 7.21 16.16 -2.63
C GLN A 158 6.78 14.67 -2.58
N TYR A 159 7.31 14.00 -1.56
CA TYR A 159 6.83 12.78 -0.89
C TYR A 159 7.12 11.41 -1.53
N LEU A 160 7.67 10.54 -0.66
CA LEU A 160 8.86 9.72 -0.90
C LEU A 160 10.09 10.59 -1.29
N GLU A 161 10.46 11.60 -0.48
CA GLU A 161 11.72 12.37 -0.70
C GLU A 161 12.97 11.66 -0.13
N GLY A 162 14.02 11.68 -0.96
CA GLY A 162 15.29 10.95 -0.89
C GLY A 162 15.58 10.27 -2.26
N GLU A 163 16.86 10.05 -2.62
CA GLU A 163 17.35 9.50 -3.92
C GLU A 163 16.74 8.13 -4.35
N ARG A 164 15.83 7.55 -3.57
CA ARG A 164 15.43 6.12 -3.63
C ARG A 164 14.18 5.80 -4.46
N LEU A 165 13.44 6.79 -4.96
CA LEU A 165 12.27 6.53 -5.82
C LEU A 165 12.66 5.96 -7.19
N GLU A 166 13.84 6.34 -7.69
CA GLU A 166 14.38 5.84 -8.95
C GLU A 166 14.50 4.31 -8.92
N ASP A 167 14.97 3.77 -7.78
CA ASP A 167 15.14 2.35 -7.50
C ASP A 167 13.88 1.64 -6.99
N ALA A 168 12.76 2.36 -6.80
CA ALA A 168 11.54 1.74 -6.30
C ALA A 168 11.02 0.68 -7.28
N PRO A 169 10.52 -0.48 -6.81
CA PRO A 169 9.93 -1.50 -7.68
C PRO A 169 8.54 -1.13 -8.20
N PHE A 170 8.04 0.06 -7.87
CA PHE A 170 6.71 0.56 -8.22
C PHE A 170 6.74 1.96 -8.82
N THR A 171 5.66 2.30 -9.53
CA THR A 171 5.34 3.68 -9.92
C THR A 171 4.39 4.31 -8.90
N VAL A 172 4.59 5.58 -8.59
CA VAL A 172 3.70 6.34 -7.68
C VAL A 172 2.67 7.11 -8.50
N GLU A 173 1.39 6.93 -8.20
CA GLU A 173 0.29 7.73 -8.76
C GLU A 173 -0.36 8.54 -7.64
N ARG A 174 -0.37 9.87 -7.75
CA ARG A 174 -1.11 10.73 -6.82
C ARG A 174 -2.42 11.15 -7.45
N GLY A 175 -3.51 11.01 -6.70
CA GLY A 175 -4.83 11.36 -7.20
C GLY A 175 -5.94 11.05 -6.21
N PRO A 176 -7.20 11.41 -6.54
CA PRO A 176 -8.35 10.95 -5.78
C PRO A 176 -8.41 9.42 -5.84
N ARG A 177 -8.82 8.78 -4.73
CA ARG A 177 -9.02 7.33 -4.71
C ARG A 177 -9.83 6.92 -5.93
N PRO A 178 -9.37 5.96 -6.74
CA PRO A 178 -10.21 5.43 -7.80
C PRO A 178 -11.49 4.90 -7.17
N ASN A 179 -12.63 5.43 -7.62
CA ASN A 179 -13.93 4.91 -7.22
C ASN A 179 -13.89 3.40 -7.49
N ASN A 180 -14.15 2.57 -6.49
CA ASN A 180 -14.11 1.10 -6.63
C ASN A 180 -14.97 0.67 -7.85
N TRP A 181 -15.99 1.46 -8.20
CA TRP A 181 -16.85 1.21 -9.37
C TRP A 181 -16.12 1.54 -10.68
N ARG A 182 -15.26 2.56 -10.73
CA ARG A 182 -14.41 2.86 -11.90
C ARG A 182 -13.38 1.77 -12.17
N ILE A 183 -12.83 1.13 -11.13
CA ILE A 183 -11.90 -0.01 -11.28
C ILE A 183 -12.64 -1.22 -11.85
N HIS A 184 -13.80 -1.55 -11.27
CA HIS A 184 -14.65 -2.62 -11.76
C HIS A 184 -15.05 -2.42 -13.23
N LEU A 185 -15.44 -1.20 -13.62
CA LEU A 185 -15.79 -0.86 -15.00
C LEU A 185 -14.59 -0.88 -15.97
N ARG A 186 -13.41 -0.42 -15.55
CA ARG A 186 -12.20 -0.46 -16.40
C ARG A 186 -11.73 -1.89 -16.67
N SER A 187 -11.81 -2.77 -15.68
CA SER A 187 -11.45 -4.19 -15.85
C SER A 187 -12.36 -4.89 -16.88
N ILE A 188 -13.67 -4.61 -16.84
CA ILE A 188 -14.64 -5.13 -17.82
C ILE A 188 -14.35 -4.63 -19.23
N ILE A 189 -14.02 -3.34 -19.40
CA ILE A 189 -13.74 -2.74 -20.72
C ILE A 189 -12.44 -3.31 -21.30
N SER A 190 -11.38 -3.47 -20.49
CA SER A 190 -10.11 -4.05 -20.94
C SER A 190 -10.23 -5.53 -21.31
N ALA A 191 -11.08 -6.30 -20.63
CA ALA A 191 -11.38 -7.69 -20.98
C ALA A 191 -12.23 -7.79 -22.27
N GLY A 192 -13.13 -6.83 -22.52
CA GLY A 192 -13.92 -6.76 -23.75
C GLY A 192 -13.11 -6.38 -24.99
N ALA A 193 -12.07 -5.57 -24.84
CA ALA A 193 -11.21 -5.15 -25.96
C ALA A 193 -10.27 -6.24 -26.50
N LEU A 194 -10.09 -7.34 -25.76
CA LEU A 194 -9.33 -8.53 -26.20
C LEU A 194 -10.23 -9.63 -26.77
N ALA A 195 -11.55 -9.43 -26.78
CA ALA A 195 -12.54 -10.38 -27.29
C ALA A 195 -13.25 -9.88 -28.58
N GLY A 196 -12.73 -8.83 -29.21
CA GLY A 196 -13.24 -8.23 -30.45
C GLY A 196 -12.26 -8.34 -31.60
#